data_AF-A0A7V7X071-F1
#
_entry.id   AF-A0A7V7X071-F1
#
_cell.length_a   1.000
_cell.length_b   1.000
_cell.length_c   1.000
_cell.angle_alpha   90.00
_cell.angle_beta   90.00
_cell.angle_gamma   90.00
#
_symmetry.space_group_name_H-M   'P 1'
#
loop_
_entity.id
_entity.type
_entity.pdbx_description
1 polymer ?
#
loop_
_entity_poly.entity_id
_entity_poly.type
_entity_poly.pdbx_seq_one_letter_code
_entity_poly.pdbx_strand_id
1 'polypeptide(L)'
;MPEIPAKKTFDPSGSIEFEFTDVATARQQADQPPVLSALEQLLPGNWEKQRRAASPTDRALTGKAIDWLLSLPAAVRPKALGEQYPRIANHLAEHWHDLGGTQFSLMRLLADERGGRRGFSLQIEQEIGRLAAHVQSLLDEMPTEPAAL
;
A
#
# COMPACT_ATOMS: atom_id res chain seq x y z
N MET A 1 14.80 5.92 47.40
CA MET A 1 14.47 6.50 46.08
C MET A 1 14.99 5.55 45.03
N PRO A 2 14.15 4.90 44.21
CA PRO A 2 14.68 4.14 43.08
C PRO A 2 15.04 5.13 41.95
N GLU A 3 16.27 5.05 41.47
CA GLU A 3 16.79 5.82 40.34
C GLU A 3 16.14 5.35 39.04
N ILE A 4 15.71 6.29 38.21
CA ILE A 4 15.14 6.03 36.89
C ILE A 4 16.30 5.93 35.90
N PRO A 5 16.55 4.78 35.23
CA PRO A 5 17.66 4.69 34.29
C PRO A 5 17.37 5.53 33.03
N ALA A 6 18.41 6.24 32.57
CA ALA A 6 18.33 7.15 31.43
C ALA A 6 17.97 6.43 30.12
N LYS A 7 17.18 7.09 29.27
CA LYS A 7 16.80 6.61 27.93
C LYS A 7 18.05 6.52 27.04
N LYS A 8 18.44 5.30 26.64
CA LYS A 8 19.50 5.05 25.63
C LYS A 8 19.03 5.51 24.24
N THR A 9 19.82 6.34 23.58
CA THR A 9 19.65 6.81 22.20
C THR A 9 20.13 5.75 21.21
N PHE A 10 19.44 5.62 20.08
CA PHE A 10 19.76 4.66 19.02
C PHE A 10 21.00 5.10 18.22
N ASP A 11 21.98 4.20 18.09
CA ASP A 11 23.18 4.42 17.27
C ASP A 11 23.01 3.87 15.83
N PRO A 12 23.29 4.67 14.79
CA PRO A 12 23.01 4.32 13.39
C PRO A 12 24.03 3.36 12.75
N SER A 13 25.03 2.86 13.48
CA SER A 13 26.05 1.94 12.93
C SER A 13 25.55 0.51 12.71
N GLY A 14 24.35 0.16 13.19
CA GLY A 14 23.77 -1.18 13.06
C GLY A 14 24.42 -2.24 13.97
N SER A 15 25.38 -1.86 14.81
CA SER A 15 25.95 -2.74 15.83
C SER A 15 24.99 -2.89 16.99
N ILE A 16 24.34 -4.05 17.12
CA ILE A 16 23.53 -4.39 18.29
C ILE A 16 24.48 -4.78 19.41
N GLU A 17 24.66 -3.92 20.41
CA GLU A 17 25.35 -4.28 21.64
C GLU A 17 24.43 -5.14 22.51
N PHE A 18 24.80 -6.41 22.69
CA PHE A 18 24.10 -7.31 23.60
C PHE A 18 24.69 -7.17 25.00
N GLU A 19 23.89 -6.66 25.93
CA GLU A 19 24.22 -6.61 27.35
C GLU A 19 23.96 -7.99 27.97
N PHE A 20 24.92 -8.48 28.77
CA PHE A 20 24.85 -9.83 29.36
C PHE A 20 23.88 -9.83 30.55
N THR A 21 22.61 -10.12 30.27
CA THR A 21 21.55 -10.16 31.30
C THR A 21 21.55 -11.52 32.01
N ASP A 22 21.48 -11.50 33.34
CA ASP A 22 21.41 -12.72 34.16
C ASP A 22 20.11 -13.51 33.92
N VAL A 23 20.18 -14.84 34.08
CA VAL A 23 19.09 -15.79 33.79
C VAL A 23 17.84 -15.51 34.62
N ALA A 24 18.00 -15.04 35.88
CA ALA A 24 16.85 -14.68 36.71
C ALA A 24 16.09 -13.46 36.15
N THR A 25 16.83 -12.51 35.58
CA THR A 25 16.27 -11.29 34.95
C THR A 25 15.57 -11.63 33.63
N ALA A 26 16.17 -12.53 32.83
CA ALA A 26 15.54 -13.04 31.61
C ALA A 26 14.22 -13.78 31.90
N ARG A 27 14.17 -14.56 32.99
CA ARG A 27 12.93 -15.24 33.45
C ARG A 27 11.85 -14.25 33.87
N GLN A 28 12.21 -13.21 34.63
CA GLN A 28 11.28 -12.15 35.00
C GLN A 28 10.72 -11.39 33.79
N GLN A 29 11.52 -11.17 32.75
CA GLN A 29 11.04 -10.53 31.51
C GLN A 29 10.13 -11.46 30.68
N ALA A 30 10.39 -12.77 30.66
CA ALA A 30 9.52 -13.74 30.01
C ALA A 30 8.17 -13.91 30.74
N ASP A 31 8.17 -13.74 32.06
CA ASP A 31 6.96 -13.78 32.91
C ASP A 31 6.17 -12.45 32.92
N GLN A 32 6.73 -11.37 32.37
CA GLN A 32 5.91 -10.19 32.02
C GLN A 32 5.01 -10.59 30.85
N PRO A 33 3.68 -10.45 30.94
CA PRO A 33 2.83 -10.81 29.83
C PRO A 33 3.12 -9.84 28.66
N PRO A 34 3.71 -10.28 27.52
CA PRO A 34 3.90 -9.41 26.34
C PRO A 34 2.56 -9.13 25.62
N VAL A 35 1.46 -9.34 26.33
CA VAL A 35 0.15 -9.61 25.78
C VAL A 35 -0.71 -8.35 25.82
N LEU A 36 -0.54 -7.46 26.80
CA LEU A 36 -1.44 -6.30 26.92
C LEU A 36 -1.25 -5.27 25.79
N SER A 37 -0.01 -4.92 25.44
CA SER A 37 0.28 -3.97 24.35
C SER A 37 0.03 -4.56 22.96
N ALA A 38 0.36 -5.84 22.75
CA ALA A 38 0.11 -6.52 21.48
C ALA A 38 -1.38 -6.81 21.27
N LEU A 39 -2.12 -7.19 22.33
CA LEU A 39 -3.57 -7.32 22.27
C LEU A 39 -4.24 -5.96 22.07
N GLU A 40 -3.73 -4.88 22.69
CA GLU A 40 -4.25 -3.53 22.43
C GLU A 40 -4.17 -3.17 20.95
N GLN A 41 -3.08 -3.51 20.27
CA GLN A 41 -2.95 -3.28 18.82
C GLN A 41 -3.95 -4.09 17.99
N LEU A 42 -4.40 -5.24 18.50
CA LEU A 42 -5.40 -6.12 17.88
C LEU A 42 -6.84 -5.77 18.29
N LEU A 43 -7.05 -4.88 19.27
CA LEU A 43 -8.40 -4.47 19.68
C LEU A 43 -9.09 -3.65 18.57
N PRO A 44 -10.37 -3.94 18.27
CA PRO A 44 -11.15 -3.16 17.32
C PRO A 44 -11.23 -1.69 17.78
N GLY A 45 -10.79 -0.77 16.92
CA GLY A 45 -10.63 0.66 17.21
C GLY A 45 -9.19 1.17 17.12
N ASN A 46 -8.19 0.32 17.38
CA ASN A 46 -6.79 0.71 17.20
C ASN A 46 -6.35 0.72 15.73
N TRP A 47 -6.95 -0.13 14.88
CA TRP A 47 -6.77 -0.09 13.43
C TRP A 47 -7.26 1.22 12.81
N GLU A 48 -8.28 1.86 13.39
CA GLU A 48 -8.80 3.15 12.91
C GLU A 48 -7.79 4.28 13.09
N LYS A 49 -7.01 4.23 14.18
CA LYS A 49 -5.92 5.17 14.49
C LYS A 49 -4.67 4.90 13.65
N GLN A 50 -4.50 3.68 13.18
CA GLN A 50 -3.44 3.31 12.22
C GLN A 50 -3.80 3.62 10.76
N ARG A 51 -5.06 3.95 10.46
CA ARG A 51 -5.43 4.42 9.11
C ARG A 51 -4.73 5.74 8.84
N ARG A 52 -4.10 5.83 7.67
CA ARG A 52 -3.62 7.10 7.12
C ARG A 52 -4.76 8.12 7.16
N ALA A 53 -4.45 9.32 7.66
CA ALA A 53 -5.39 10.45 7.65
C ALA A 53 -5.82 10.76 6.21
N ALA A 54 -7.10 11.11 6.04
CA ALA A 54 -7.65 11.46 4.73
C ALA A 54 -6.87 12.65 4.13
N SER A 55 -6.34 12.46 2.93
CA SER A 55 -5.57 13.45 2.19
C SER A 55 -6.47 14.18 1.18
N PRO A 56 -6.15 15.44 0.80
CA PRO A 56 -6.82 16.10 -0.32
C PRO A 56 -6.80 15.26 -1.61
N THR A 57 -5.73 14.49 -1.83
CA THR A 57 -5.58 13.54 -2.95
C THR A 57 -6.56 12.36 -2.91
N ASP A 58 -7.26 12.16 -1.80
CA ASP A 58 -8.31 11.16 -1.70
C ASP A 58 -9.65 11.67 -2.25
N ARG A 59 -9.78 12.99 -2.43
CA ARG A 59 -11.00 13.66 -2.87
C ARG A 59 -10.88 14.36 -4.23
N ALA A 60 -9.66 14.57 -4.71
CA ALA A 60 -9.40 15.23 -5.98
C ALA A 60 -8.27 14.55 -6.76
N LEU A 61 -8.35 14.64 -8.09
CA LEU A 61 -7.26 14.22 -8.97
C LEU A 61 -6.06 15.16 -8.81
N THR A 62 -4.86 14.58 -8.85
CA THR A 62 -3.62 15.36 -8.93
C THR A 62 -3.38 15.84 -10.35
N GLY A 63 -2.54 16.86 -10.53
CA GLY A 63 -2.11 17.30 -11.87
C GLY A 63 -1.54 16.15 -12.70
N LYS A 64 -0.67 15.33 -12.09
CA LYS A 64 -0.11 14.12 -12.71
C LYS A 64 -1.19 13.13 -13.18
N ALA A 65 -2.24 12.93 -12.39
CA ALA A 65 -3.34 12.06 -12.79
C ALA A 65 -4.17 12.64 -13.94
N ILE A 66 -4.36 13.96 -13.97
CA ILE A 66 -5.03 14.64 -15.09
C ILE A 66 -4.22 14.47 -16.37
N ASP A 67 -2.91 14.74 -16.33
CA ASP A 67 -2.01 14.58 -17.47
C ASP A 67 -1.99 13.13 -17.98
N TRP A 68 -1.92 12.16 -17.05
CA TRP A 68 -2.02 10.73 -17.37
C TRP A 68 -3.35 10.37 -18.03
N LEU A 69 -4.48 10.84 -17.50
CA LEU A 69 -5.78 10.60 -18.13
C LEU A 69 -5.81 11.16 -19.56
N LEU A 70 -5.25 12.35 -19.78
CA LEU A 70 -5.18 12.98 -21.09
C LEU A 70 -4.26 12.24 -22.07
N SER A 71 -3.18 11.62 -21.58
CA SER A 71 -2.27 10.83 -22.43
C SER A 71 -2.87 9.50 -22.89
N LEU A 72 -3.87 8.97 -22.18
CA LEU A 72 -4.55 7.73 -22.56
C LEU A 72 -5.45 7.92 -23.79
N PRO A 73 -5.54 6.91 -24.67
CA PRO A 73 -6.52 6.89 -25.75
C PRO A 73 -7.95 7.03 -25.22
N ALA A 74 -8.80 7.72 -25.98
CA ALA A 74 -10.17 8.05 -25.53
C ALA A 74 -11.03 6.81 -25.19
N ALA A 75 -10.75 5.67 -25.83
CA ALA A 75 -11.48 4.41 -25.63
C ALA A 75 -11.18 3.72 -24.30
N VAL A 76 -10.00 3.98 -23.71
CA VAL A 76 -9.51 3.29 -22.49
C VAL A 76 -9.41 4.22 -21.28
N ARG A 77 -9.68 5.52 -21.47
CA ARG A 77 -9.61 6.53 -20.42
C ARG A 77 -10.67 6.27 -19.32
N PRO A 78 -10.27 6.04 -18.06
CA PRO A 78 -11.19 5.68 -16.99
C PRO A 78 -11.80 6.93 -16.33
N LYS A 79 -12.90 7.44 -16.90
CA LYS A 79 -13.53 8.70 -16.48
C LYS A 79 -14.30 8.55 -15.17
N ALA A 80 -15.18 7.55 -15.08
CA ALA A 80 -15.99 7.33 -13.89
C ALA A 80 -15.13 6.91 -12.70
N LEU A 81 -14.06 6.14 -12.93
CA LEU A 81 -13.06 5.83 -11.91
C LEU A 81 -12.38 7.11 -11.38
N GLY A 82 -11.98 8.03 -12.25
CA GLY A 82 -11.36 9.30 -11.85
C GLY A 82 -12.29 10.21 -11.04
N GLU A 83 -13.57 10.22 -11.39
CA GLU A 83 -14.60 11.02 -10.70
C GLU A 83 -15.00 10.43 -9.34
N GLN A 84 -15.24 9.12 -9.27
CA GLN A 84 -15.76 8.47 -8.07
C GLN A 84 -14.67 7.98 -7.11
N TYR A 85 -13.50 7.64 -7.65
CA TYR A 85 -12.37 7.08 -6.92
C TYR A 85 -11.05 7.76 -7.29
N PRO A 86 -10.93 9.09 -7.10
CA PRO A 86 -9.73 9.85 -7.49
C PRO A 86 -8.45 9.31 -6.87
N ARG A 87 -8.49 8.76 -5.64
CA ARG A 87 -7.35 8.08 -5.01
C ARG A 87 -6.77 6.93 -5.84
N ILE A 88 -7.62 6.17 -6.53
CA ILE A 88 -7.20 5.02 -7.35
C ILE A 88 -6.57 5.54 -8.63
N ALA A 89 -7.21 6.51 -9.29
CA ALA A 89 -6.65 7.14 -10.48
C ALA A 89 -5.29 7.81 -10.18
N ASN A 90 -5.17 8.51 -9.06
CA ASN A 90 -3.91 9.11 -8.60
C ASN A 90 -2.82 8.06 -8.36
N HIS A 91 -3.17 6.94 -7.72
CA HIS A 91 -2.24 5.85 -7.49
C HIS A 91 -1.77 5.21 -8.80
N LEU A 92 -2.68 4.95 -9.74
CA LEU A 92 -2.33 4.38 -11.05
C LEU A 92 -1.43 5.33 -11.84
N ALA A 93 -1.74 6.63 -11.85
CA ALA A 93 -0.91 7.63 -12.51
C ALA A 93 0.50 7.71 -11.91
N GLU A 94 0.65 7.53 -10.60
CA GLU A 94 1.95 7.54 -9.93
C GLU A 94 2.84 6.39 -10.40
N HIS A 95 2.25 5.19 -10.53
CA HIS A 95 2.95 3.94 -10.83
C HIS A 95 2.92 3.56 -12.31
N TRP A 96 2.37 4.40 -13.18
CA TRP A 96 2.19 4.08 -14.62
C TRP A 96 3.48 3.75 -15.36
N HIS A 97 4.63 4.20 -14.85
CA HIS A 97 5.96 3.86 -15.39
C HIS A 97 6.32 2.37 -15.21
N ASP A 98 5.73 1.70 -14.22
CA ASP A 98 5.81 0.25 -14.02
C ASP A 98 4.51 -0.39 -14.53
N LEU A 99 4.51 -0.76 -15.81
CA LEU A 99 3.36 -1.39 -16.45
C LEU A 99 3.01 -2.75 -15.83
N GLY A 100 4.01 -3.52 -15.38
CA GLY A 100 3.79 -4.81 -14.72
C GLY A 100 3.10 -4.66 -13.37
N GLY A 101 3.60 -3.76 -12.51
CA GLY A 101 2.96 -3.43 -11.24
C GLY A 101 1.59 -2.78 -11.40
N THR A 102 1.40 -1.98 -12.45
CA THR A 102 0.10 -1.39 -12.80
C THR A 102 -0.89 -2.48 -13.21
N GLN A 103 -0.49 -3.43 -14.06
CA GLN A 103 -1.32 -4.55 -14.48
C GLN A 103 -1.76 -5.40 -13.29
N PHE A 104 -0.81 -5.75 -12.42
CA PHE A 104 -1.10 -6.48 -11.19
C PHE A 104 -2.10 -5.74 -10.29
N SER A 105 -1.92 -4.43 -10.13
CA SER A 105 -2.83 -3.59 -9.35
C SER A 105 -4.25 -3.58 -9.93
N LEU A 106 -4.40 -3.52 -11.26
CA LEU A 106 -5.70 -3.55 -11.93
C LEU A 106 -6.39 -4.91 -11.77
N MET A 107 -5.66 -6.01 -11.93
CA MET A 107 -6.20 -7.36 -11.70
C MET A 107 -6.70 -7.54 -10.27
N ARG A 108 -5.94 -7.05 -9.30
CA ARG A 108 -6.33 -7.09 -7.89
C ARG A 108 -7.58 -6.26 -7.59
N LEU A 109 -7.77 -5.15 -8.30
CA LEU A 109 -8.98 -4.33 -8.20
C LEU A 109 -10.21 -5.06 -8.77
N LEU A 110 -10.05 -5.85 -9.83
CA LEU A 110 -11.12 -6.65 -10.46
C LEU A 110 -11.47 -7.91 -9.66
N ALA A 111 -10.47 -8.57 -9.08
CA ALA A 111 -10.66 -9.77 -8.25
C ALA A 111 -11.39 -9.48 -6.91
N ASP A 112 -11.63 -8.21 -6.61
CA ASP A 112 -12.27 -7.70 -5.40
C ASP A 112 -11.73 -8.33 -4.09
N GLU A 113 -10.42 -8.52 -4.01
CA GLU A 113 -9.73 -9.07 -2.82
C GLU A 113 -9.80 -8.16 -1.57
N ARG A 114 -10.59 -7.08 -1.62
CA ARG A 114 -10.53 -6.00 -0.64
C ARG A 114 -11.35 -6.23 0.61
N GLY A 115 -12.11 -7.33 0.68
CA GLY A 115 -12.80 -7.83 1.87
C GLY A 115 -13.77 -6.83 2.53
N GLY A 116 -15.07 -7.14 2.57
CA GLY A 116 -16.04 -6.33 3.32
C GLY A 116 -16.38 -4.96 2.70
N ARG A 117 -16.10 -4.75 1.41
CA ARG A 117 -16.56 -3.58 0.65
C ARG A 117 -17.67 -4.00 -0.32
N ARG A 118 -18.60 -3.09 -0.59
CA ARG A 118 -19.47 -3.22 -1.77
C ARG A 118 -18.54 -3.08 -2.98
N GLY A 119 -18.53 -4.08 -3.87
CA GLY A 119 -17.72 -4.09 -5.09
C GLY A 119 -17.94 -2.85 -5.97
N PHE A 120 -17.30 -2.83 -7.12
CA PHE A 120 -17.47 -1.70 -8.04
C PHE A 120 -18.82 -1.75 -8.76
N SER A 121 -19.27 -0.60 -9.28
CA SER A 121 -20.35 -0.61 -10.25
C SER A 121 -19.86 -1.24 -11.55
N LEU A 122 -20.77 -1.84 -12.32
CA LEU A 122 -20.46 -2.46 -13.61
C LEU A 122 -19.68 -1.51 -14.54
N GLN A 123 -20.04 -0.23 -14.56
CA GLN A 123 -19.35 0.79 -15.35
C GLN A 123 -17.86 0.91 -14.98
N ILE A 124 -17.55 0.86 -13.69
CA ILE A 124 -16.18 1.03 -13.19
C ILE A 124 -15.38 -0.26 -13.42
N GLU A 125 -16.00 -1.42 -13.25
CA GLU A 125 -15.37 -2.70 -13.61
C GLU A 125 -15.00 -2.75 -15.09
N GLN A 126 -15.89 -2.28 -15.98
CA GLN A 126 -15.61 -2.18 -17.42
C GLN A 126 -14.48 -1.18 -17.75
N GLU A 127 -14.40 -0.05 -17.05
CA GLU A 127 -13.29 0.89 -17.20
C GLU A 127 -11.96 0.27 -16.76
N ILE A 128 -11.93 -0.38 -15.59
CA ILE A 128 -10.73 -1.06 -15.08
C ILE A 128 -10.33 -2.20 -16.03
N GLY A 129 -11.28 -2.99 -16.53
CA GLY A 129 -11.03 -4.08 -17.47
C GLY A 129 -10.45 -3.61 -18.81
N ARG A 130 -10.99 -2.52 -19.39
CA ARG A 130 -10.45 -1.91 -20.62
C ARG A 130 -9.04 -1.37 -20.41
N LEU A 131 -8.80 -0.72 -19.27
CA LEU A 131 -7.47 -0.22 -18.95
C LEU A 131 -6.46 -1.37 -18.77
N ALA A 132 -6.85 -2.46 -18.12
CA ALA A 132 -6.01 -3.63 -17.96
C ALA A 132 -5.70 -4.34 -19.29
N ALA A 133 -6.68 -4.47 -20.18
CA ALA A 133 -6.44 -5.00 -21.52
C ALA A 133 -5.46 -4.12 -22.31
N HIS A 134 -5.56 -2.78 -22.15
CA HIS A 134 -4.62 -1.86 -22.78
C HIS A 134 -3.20 -1.99 -22.23
N VAL A 135 -3.03 -2.07 -20.91
CA VAL A 135 -1.72 -2.27 -20.28
C VAL A 135 -1.11 -3.60 -20.70
N GLN A 136 -1.90 -4.67 -20.80
CA GLN A 136 -1.45 -5.96 -21.30
C GLN A 136 -0.93 -5.86 -22.75
N SER A 137 -1.67 -5.16 -23.63
CA SER A 137 -1.20 -4.91 -25.01
C SER A 137 0.14 -4.18 -25.04
N LEU A 138 0.33 -3.18 -24.19
CA LEU A 138 1.61 -2.46 -24.10
C LEU A 138 2.73 -3.37 -23.62
N LEU A 139 2.47 -4.27 -22.66
CA LEU A 139 3.45 -5.25 -22.18
C LEU A 139 3.80 -6.27 -23.27
N ASP A 140 2.83 -6.74 -24.04
CA ASP A 140 3.03 -7.70 -25.12
C ASP A 140 3.84 -7.09 -26.29
N GLU A 141 3.69 -5.78 -26.51
CA GLU A 141 4.44 -5.02 -27.51
C GLU A 141 5.88 -4.70 -27.07
N MET A 142 6.20 -4.80 -25.77
CA MET A 142 7.58 -4.69 -25.30
C MET A 142 8.31 -6.01 -25.56
N PRO A 143 9.34 -6.04 -26.42
CA PRO A 143 10.14 -7.23 -26.60
C PRO A 143 10.86 -7.51 -25.28
N THR A 144 10.43 -8.56 -24.58
CA THR A 144 11.20 -9.17 -23.50
C THR A 144 12.48 -9.68 -24.15
N GLU A 145 13.56 -8.90 -24.11
CA GLU A 145 14.88 -9.42 -24.48
C GLU A 145 15.09 -10.69 -23.64
N PRO A 146 15.28 -11.87 -24.27
CA PRO A 146 15.62 -13.05 -23.49
C PRO A 146 16.95 -12.73 -22.80
N ALA A 147 16.95 -12.77 -21.47
CA ALA A 147 18.16 -12.73 -20.68
C ALA A 147 19.06 -13.88 -21.15
N ALA A 148 19.99 -13.56 -22.04
CA ALA A 148 20.98 -14.48 -22.54
C ALA A 148 21.99 -14.74 -21.42
N LEU A 149 21.95 -15.94 -20.85
CA LEU A 149 23.05 -16.59 -20.13
C LEU A 149 23.04 -18.09 -20.49
#